data_AF-A0A2V6R2L7-F1
#
_entry.id   AF-A0A2V6R2L7-F1
#
_cell.length_a   1.000
_cell.length_b   1.000
_cell.length_c   1.000
_cell.angle_alpha   90.00
_cell.angle_beta   90.00
_cell.angle_gamma   90.00
#
_symmetry.space_group_name_H-M   'P 1'
#
loop_
_entity.id
_entity.type
_entity.pdbx_description
1 polymer ?
#
loop_
_entity_poly.entity_id
_entity_poly.type
_entity_poly.pdbx_seq_one_letter_code
_entity_poly.pdbx_strand_id
1 'polypeptide(L)'
;MEQFVKYLRGEAAKAGLKDEVRINKAGCFSQCGHGPMMVVYPEDVWYGGVSAADLTEIFESHIVGGKPVDRLRYQPGVKGANKKKDAK
;
A
#
# COMPACT_ATOMS: atom_id res chain seq x y z
N MET A 1 -3.44 3.27 -9.84
CA MET A 1 -4.33 2.99 -8.69
C MET A 1 -5.45 1.98 -8.99
N GLU A 2 -6.20 2.08 -10.10
CA GLU A 2 -7.24 1.08 -10.40
C GLU A 2 -6.72 -0.36 -10.47
N GLN A 3 -5.57 -0.55 -11.10
CA GLN A 3 -4.91 -1.85 -11.21
C GLN A 3 -4.55 -2.45 -9.84
N PHE A 4 -4.19 -1.64 -8.85
CA PHE A 4 -3.79 -2.10 -7.52
C PHE A 4 -4.98 -2.71 -6.79
N VAL A 5 -6.09 -1.96 -6.77
CA VAL A 5 -7.33 -2.41 -6.13
C VAL A 5 -7.90 -3.63 -6.85
N LYS A 6 -7.86 -3.66 -8.19
CA LYS A 6 -8.33 -4.83 -8.95
C LYS A 6 -7.50 -6.08 -8.62
N TYR A 7 -6.18 -5.96 -8.58
CA TYR A 7 -5.28 -7.06 -8.25
C TYR A 7 -5.55 -7.60 -6.84
N LEU A 8 -5.49 -6.73 -5.82
CA LEU A 8 -5.67 -7.14 -4.43
C LEU A 8 -7.06 -7.74 -4.16
N ARG A 9 -8.13 -7.20 -4.78
CA ARG A 9 -9.46 -7.81 -4.67
C ARG A 9 -9.52 -9.19 -5.31
N GLY A 10 -8.79 -9.39 -6.41
CA GLY A 10 -8.65 -10.69 -7.06
C GLY A 10 -7.94 -11.70 -6.16
N GLU A 11 -6.84 -11.30 -5.52
CA GLU A 11 -6.12 -12.17 -4.58
C GLU A 11 -6.94 -12.47 -3.32
N ALA A 12 -7.59 -11.46 -2.72
CA ALA A 12 -8.51 -11.67 -1.60
C ALA A 12 -9.66 -12.63 -1.96
N ALA A 13 -10.16 -12.56 -3.20
CA ALA A 13 -11.17 -13.50 -3.70
C ALA A 13 -10.65 -14.94 -3.75
N LYS A 14 -9.44 -15.14 -4.28
CA LYS A 14 -8.82 -16.47 -4.40
C LYS A 14 -8.49 -17.06 -3.03
N ALA A 15 -8.12 -16.21 -2.07
CA ALA A 15 -7.81 -16.61 -0.70
C ALA A 15 -9.06 -16.81 0.19
N GLY A 16 -10.26 -16.54 -0.31
CA GLY A 16 -11.51 -16.64 0.48
C GLY A 16 -11.72 -15.49 1.47
N LEU A 17 -10.93 -14.42 1.41
CA LEU A 17 -10.89 -13.32 2.37
C LEU A 17 -11.84 -12.15 2.04
N LYS A 18 -12.84 -12.35 1.17
CA LYS A 18 -13.72 -11.26 0.71
C LYS A 18 -14.52 -10.59 1.84
N ASP A 19 -14.91 -11.38 2.83
CA ASP A 19 -15.73 -10.91 3.95
C ASP A 19 -14.87 -10.41 5.13
N GLU A 20 -13.56 -10.70 5.10
CA GLU A 20 -12.61 -10.33 6.15
C GLU A 20 -11.80 -9.08 5.78
N VAL A 21 -11.42 -8.95 4.51
CA VAL A 21 -10.52 -7.89 4.03
C VAL A 21 -11.24 -6.96 3.07
N ARG A 22 -11.44 -5.72 3.50
CA ARG A 22 -12.02 -4.66 2.66
C ARG A 22 -10.95 -3.86 1.94
N ILE A 23 -10.99 -3.91 0.60
CA ILE A 23 -10.06 -3.17 -0.26
C ILE A 23 -10.80 -2.06 -1.00
N ASN A 24 -10.41 -0.79 -0.77
CA ASN A 24 -10.99 0.38 -1.43
C ASN A 24 -9.90 1.27 -2.04
N LYS A 25 -10.34 2.18 -2.92
CA LYS A 25 -9.52 3.32 -3.34
C LYS A 25 -9.60 4.40 -2.26
N ALA A 26 -8.50 5.09 -2.03
CA ALA A 26 -8.44 6.28 -1.18
C ALA A 26 -8.10 7.52 -2.02
N GLY A 27 -8.48 8.69 -1.51
CA GLY A 27 -8.06 9.98 -2.04
C GLY A 27 -6.62 10.33 -1.69
N CYS A 28 -6.27 11.61 -1.79
CA CYS A 28 -4.93 12.09 -1.41
C CYS A 28 -4.70 11.93 0.10
N PHE A 29 -3.54 11.38 0.47
CA PHE A 29 -3.06 11.31 1.87
C PHE A 29 -2.19 12.50 2.28
N SER A 30 -2.11 13.55 1.46
CA SER A 30 -1.19 14.69 1.65
C SER A 30 0.30 14.31 1.71
N GLN A 31 0.68 13.14 1.17
CA GLN A 31 2.05 12.65 1.08
C GLN A 31 2.55 12.60 -0.38
N CYS A 32 2.42 13.71 -1.11
CA CYS A 32 2.65 13.75 -2.56
C CYS A 32 4.05 13.29 -3.00
N GLY A 33 5.07 13.41 -2.15
CA GLY A 33 6.44 12.95 -2.45
C GLY A 33 6.66 11.44 -2.34
N HIS A 34 5.72 10.72 -1.72
CA HIS A 34 5.87 9.31 -1.34
C HIS A 34 4.88 8.38 -2.05
N GLY A 35 4.02 8.92 -2.92
CA GLY A 35 3.07 8.10 -3.67
C GLY A 35 3.75 7.12 -4.63
N PRO A 36 3.08 6.02 -5.03
CA PRO A 36 1.75 5.57 -4.57
C PRO A 36 1.75 5.14 -3.09
N MET A 37 0.72 5.56 -2.36
CA MET A 37 0.55 5.28 -0.93
C MET A 37 -0.51 4.20 -0.71
N MET A 38 -0.28 3.34 0.27
CA MET A 38 -1.25 2.37 0.79
C MET A 38 -1.21 2.38 2.32
N VAL A 39 -2.34 2.11 2.96
CA VAL A 39 -2.43 1.91 4.40
C VAL A 39 -3.22 0.64 4.67
N VAL A 40 -2.75 -0.14 5.63
CA VAL A 40 -3.41 -1.37 6.11
C VAL A 40 -3.79 -1.16 7.56
N TYR A 41 -5.05 -1.45 7.86
CA TYR A 41 -5.66 -1.38 9.19
C TYR A 41 -6.11 -2.78 9.61
N PRO A 42 -6.15 -3.08 10.92
CA PRO A 42 -6.00 -2.17 12.08
C PRO A 42 -4.57 -1.79 12.48
N GLU A 43 -3.54 -2.36 11.85
CA GLU A 43 -2.12 -2.21 12.26
C GLU A 43 -1.54 -0.81 12.02
N ASP A 44 -2.26 0.06 11.32
CA ASP A 44 -1.83 1.41 10.90
C ASP A 44 -0.46 1.37 10.17
N VAL A 45 -0.30 0.39 9.26
CA VAL A 45 0.91 0.23 8.48
C VAL A 45 0.79 0.98 7.17
N TRP A 46 1.64 1.98 7.01
CA TRP A 46 1.71 2.81 5.81
C TRP A 46 2.83 2.32 4.91
N TYR A 47 2.51 2.16 3.62
CA TYR A 47 3.46 1.87 2.56
C TYR A 47 3.55 3.06 1.62
N GLY A 48 4.77 3.41 1.22
CA GLY A 48 5.05 4.46 0.25
C GLY A 48 5.86 3.94 -0.92
N GLY A 49 5.73 4.58 -2.07
CA GLY A 49 6.44 4.23 -3.30
C GLY A 49 6.06 2.87 -3.88
N VAL A 50 4.85 2.39 -3.56
CA VAL A 50 4.42 1.03 -3.92
C VAL A 50 4.29 0.90 -5.44
N SER A 51 4.90 -0.15 -6.01
CA SER A 51 4.76 -0.54 -7.41
C SER A 51 3.78 -1.71 -7.57
N ALA A 52 3.40 -2.01 -8.82
CA ALA A 52 2.52 -3.16 -9.09
C ALA A 52 3.17 -4.51 -8.74
N ALA A 53 4.51 -4.60 -8.82
CA ALA A 53 5.25 -5.82 -8.49
C ALA A 53 5.27 -6.10 -6.97
N ASP A 54 5.12 -5.06 -6.14
CA ASP A 54 5.12 -5.18 -4.69
C ASP A 54 3.81 -5.73 -4.12
N LEU A 55 2.72 -5.71 -4.92
CA LEU A 55 1.39 -6.07 -4.43
C LEU A 55 1.28 -7.53 -4.00
N THR A 56 1.98 -8.43 -4.70
CA THR A 56 2.05 -9.85 -4.34
C THR A 56 2.66 -10.01 -2.94
N GLU A 57 3.80 -9.38 -2.69
CA GLU A 57 4.48 -9.46 -1.39
C GLU A 57 3.67 -8.82 -0.26
N ILE A 58 3.05 -7.66 -0.52
CA ILE A 58 2.15 -7.02 0.46
C ILE A 58 0.97 -7.93 0.81
N PHE A 59 0.37 -8.57 -0.19
CA PHE A 59 -0.76 -9.46 0.03
C PHE A 59 -0.36 -10.71 0.82
N GLU A 60 0.67 -11.42 0.36
CA GLU A 60 1.09 -12.68 0.97
C GLU A 60 1.74 -12.48 2.34
N SER A 61 2.70 -11.56 2.46
CA SER A 61 3.42 -11.36 3.72
C SER A 61 2.55 -10.65 4.75
N HIS A 62 1.86 -9.57 4.36
CA HIS A 62 1.19 -8.72 5.35
C HIS A 62 -0.28 -9.06 5.53
N ILE A 63 -1.07 -9.08 4.45
CA ILE A 63 -2.52 -9.27 4.56
C ILE A 63 -2.85 -10.70 5.01
N VAL A 64 -2.19 -11.70 4.42
CA VAL A 64 -2.38 -13.11 4.78
C VAL A 64 -1.47 -13.52 5.93
N GLY A 65 -0.19 -13.16 5.86
CA GLY A 65 0.84 -13.61 6.81
C GLY A 65 1.01 -12.75 8.07
N GLY A 66 0.33 -11.61 8.19
CA GLY A 66 0.42 -10.72 9.34
C GLY A 66 1.78 -10.03 9.53
N LYS A 67 2.69 -10.11 8.54
CA LYS A 67 4.05 -9.57 8.60
C LYS A 67 4.23 -8.39 7.63
N PRO A 68 4.39 -7.16 8.14
CA PRO A 68 4.64 -5.99 7.30
C PRO A 68 5.87 -6.10 6.40
N VAL A 69 5.81 -5.48 5.22
CA VAL A 69 6.91 -5.42 4.27
C VAL A 69 7.77 -4.19 4.58
N ASP A 70 8.73 -4.34 5.50
CA ASP A 70 9.47 -3.19 6.08
C ASP A 70 10.24 -2.35 5.06
N ARG A 71 10.70 -2.93 3.94
CA ARG A 71 11.39 -2.18 2.86
C ARG A 71 10.50 -1.13 2.17
N LEU A 72 9.17 -1.29 2.26
CA LEU A 72 8.18 -0.37 1.68
C LEU A 72 7.57 0.56 2.74
N ARG A 73 7.95 0.38 4.02
CA ARG A 73 7.33 1.08 5.14
C ARG A 73 7.59 2.58 5.01
N TYR A 74 6.52 3.35 5.04
CA TYR A 74 6.59 4.80 5.02
C TYR A 74 7.27 5.30 6.29
N GLN A 75 8.24 6.20 6.11
CA GLN A 75 8.99 6.83 7.19
C GLN A 75 8.69 8.33 7.21
N PRO A 76 8.00 8.84 8.24
CA PRO A 76 7.82 10.28 8.44
C PRO A 76 9.16 11.01 8.48
N GLY A 77 9.22 12.22 7.93
CA GLY A 77 10.43 13.06 7.94
C GLY A 77 11.48 12.72 6.88
N VAL A 78 11.40 11.55 6.22
CA VAL A 78 12.25 11.22 5.07
C VAL A 78 11.64 11.82 3.81
N LYS A 79 12.44 12.48 2.96
CA LYS A 79 11.95 12.98 1.66
C LYS A 79 11.64 11.80 0.75
N GLY A 80 10.41 11.75 0.23
CA GLY A 80 10.00 10.72 -0.71
C GLY A 80 10.68 10.89 -2.07
N ALA A 81 10.94 9.77 -2.74
CA ALA A 81 11.67 9.71 -4.00
C ALA A 81 11.00 10.49 -5.15
N ASN A 82 9.71 10.78 -5.03
CA ASN A 82 8.92 11.50 -6.03
C ASN A 82 8.76 13.00 -5.71
N LYS A 83 9.47 13.52 -4.70
CA LYS A 83 9.46 14.96 -4.41
C LYS A 83 10.17 15.72 -5.54
N LYS A 84 9.40 16.44 -6.35
CA LYS A 84 9.95 17.41 -7.32
C LYS A 84 10.86 18.39 -6.57
N LYS A 85 12.00 18.75 -7.18
CA LYS A 85 13.04 19.60 -6.56
C LYS A 85 12.50 20.96 -6.07
N ASP A 86 11.35 21.39 -6.60
CA ASP A 86 10.75 22.70 -6.35
C ASP A 86 9.47 22.66 -5.49
N ALA A 87 9.13 21.50 -4.90
CA ALA A 87 8.00 21.40 -3.97
C ALA A 87 8.40 22.01 -2.60
N LYS A 88 8.02 23.28 -2.42
CA LYS A 88 8.19 24.08 -1.19
C LYS A 88 7.66 23.31 0.03
#